data_AF-V6M7R3-F1
#
_entry.id   AF-V6M7R3-F1
#
_cell.length_a   1.000
_cell.length_b   1.000
_cell.length_c   1.000
_cell.angle_alpha   90.00
_cell.angle_beta   90.00
_cell.angle_gamma   90.00
#
_symmetry.space_group_name_H-M   'P 1'
#
loop_
_entity.id
_entity.type
_entity.pdbx_description
1 polymer ?
#
loop_
_entity_poly.entity_id
_entity_poly.type
_entity_poly.pdbx_seq_one_letter_code
_entity_poly.pdbx_strand_id
1 'polypeptide(L)'
;MSGQNQDTNWIGVEQYYPATLFELKKGTRYSLLLTFQNPLKKEDELVLPSFLSNWTYGENRFIKPFKLLKCDLGLQTVYVEYEIVRKNRNLDEIKLLLIDFLAVYEVSGNPIVDVEDEHITG
;
A
#
# COMPACT_ATOMS: atom_id res chain seq x y z
N MET A 1 30.14 -7.80 17.57
CA MET A 1 29.17 -6.79 18.04
C MET A 1 28.01 -6.81 17.09
N SER A 2 26.84 -7.05 17.65
CA SER A 2 25.54 -7.31 17.03
C SER A 2 25.00 -6.12 16.24
N GLY A 3 24.82 -6.29 14.94
CA GLY A 3 23.86 -5.53 14.14
C GLY A 3 22.74 -6.48 13.78
N GLN A 4 21.82 -6.73 14.72
CA GLN A 4 20.54 -7.35 14.39
C GLN A 4 19.81 -6.37 13.48
N ASN A 5 19.90 -6.57 12.17
CA ASN A 5 18.87 -6.08 11.28
C ASN A 5 17.59 -6.71 11.81
N GLN A 6 16.69 -5.88 12.33
CA GLN A 6 15.38 -6.32 12.76
C GLN A 6 14.75 -7.01 11.56
N ASP A 7 14.69 -8.34 11.60
CA ASP A 7 13.80 -9.13 10.78
C ASP A 7 12.38 -8.70 11.15
N THR A 8 11.91 -7.60 10.57
CA THR A 8 10.49 -7.30 10.52
C THR A 8 9.90 -8.54 9.87
N ASN A 9 9.20 -9.35 10.65
CA ASN A 9 8.78 -10.66 10.22
C ASN A 9 7.68 -10.45 9.15
N TRP A 10 8.08 -10.34 7.87
CA TRP A 10 7.24 -10.01 6.72
C TRP A 10 6.24 -11.13 6.36
N ILE A 11 6.11 -12.13 7.24
CA ILE A 11 5.29 -13.33 7.06
C ILE A 11 3.86 -12.91 6.71
N GLY A 12 3.46 -13.22 5.48
CA GLY A 12 2.11 -13.02 4.99
C GLY A 12 1.90 -11.80 4.09
N VAL A 13 2.82 -10.83 4.00
CA VAL A 13 2.69 -9.70 3.03
C VAL A 13 3.18 -10.11 1.65
N GLU A 14 4.15 -11.03 1.59
CA GLU A 14 4.79 -11.47 0.35
C GLU A 14 3.81 -12.18 -0.60
N GLN A 15 2.77 -12.81 -0.07
CA GLN A 15 1.68 -13.41 -0.86
C GLN A 15 0.74 -12.38 -1.49
N TYR A 16 0.86 -11.11 -1.07
CA TYR A 16 0.05 -9.98 -1.52
C TYR A 16 0.84 -9.00 -2.38
N TYR A 17 2.14 -8.90 -2.11
CA TYR A 17 3.07 -8.08 -2.85
C TYR A 17 4.41 -8.81 -3.02
N PRO A 18 4.55 -9.63 -4.08
CA PRO A 18 5.82 -10.24 -4.41
C PRO A 18 6.79 -9.12 -4.82
N ALA A 19 7.89 -8.99 -4.08
CA ALA A 19 8.84 -7.87 -4.11
C ALA A 19 9.54 -7.63 -5.47
N THR A 20 9.26 -8.44 -6.49
CA THR A 20 10.00 -8.53 -7.76
C THR A 20 9.31 -7.89 -8.95
N LEU A 21 8.23 -7.12 -8.77
CA LEU A 21 7.42 -6.70 -9.92
C LEU A 21 7.88 -5.40 -10.62
N PHE A 22 8.54 -4.45 -9.95
CA PHE A 22 8.86 -3.15 -10.54
C PHE A 22 9.82 -2.30 -9.68
N GLU A 23 10.51 -1.33 -10.30
CA GLU A 23 11.34 -0.36 -9.58
C GLU A 23 10.47 0.76 -8.99
N LEU A 24 10.47 0.87 -7.67
CA LEU A 24 9.73 1.90 -6.95
C LEU A 24 10.56 3.19 -6.80
N LYS A 25 10.29 4.17 -7.66
CA LYS A 25 10.86 5.51 -7.60
C LYS A 25 9.79 6.57 -7.35
N LYS A 26 10.22 7.77 -6.97
CA LYS A 26 9.30 8.92 -6.86
C LYS A 26 8.69 9.22 -8.24
N GLY A 27 7.39 9.49 -8.28
CA GLY A 27 6.61 9.76 -9.48
C GLY A 27 5.96 8.51 -10.08
N THR A 28 6.39 7.30 -9.69
CA THR A 28 5.74 6.05 -10.12
C THR A 28 4.28 6.04 -9.69
N ARG A 29 3.40 5.64 -10.62
CA ARG A 29 2.00 5.35 -10.32
C ARG A 29 1.79 3.86 -10.17
N TYR A 30 0.96 3.48 -9.22
CA TYR A 30 0.60 2.09 -9.02
C TYR A 30 -0.83 1.95 -8.54
N SER A 31 -1.41 0.79 -8.82
CA SER A 31 -2.79 0.47 -8.51
C SER A 31 -2.87 -0.78 -7.63
N LEU A 32 -3.71 -0.70 -6.60
CA LEU A 32 -4.05 -1.85 -5.75
C LEU A 32 -5.54 -2.15 -5.88
N LEU A 33 -5.90 -3.43 -6.04
CA LEU A 33 -7.24 -3.97 -5.85
C LEU A 33 -7.25 -4.88 -4.62
N LEU A 34 -7.67 -4.35 -3.49
CA LEU A 34 -7.84 -5.10 -2.26
C LEU A 34 -9.18 -5.84 -2.32
N THR A 35 -9.18 -7.17 -2.20
CA THR A 35 -10.40 -8.00 -2.15
C THR A 35 -10.61 -8.53 -0.73
N PHE A 36 -11.73 -8.19 -0.11
CA PHE A 36 -12.02 -8.52 1.28
C PHE A 36 -12.76 -9.84 1.37
N GLN A 37 -12.50 -10.63 2.41
CA GLN A 37 -13.24 -11.89 2.62
C GLN A 37 -14.71 -11.64 2.97
N ASN A 38 -14.98 -10.52 3.64
CA ASN A 38 -16.32 -10.09 4.02
C ASN A 38 -16.66 -8.77 3.33
N PRO A 39 -17.95 -8.48 3.07
CA PRO A 39 -18.38 -7.18 2.59
C PRO A 39 -17.92 -6.04 3.49
N LEU A 40 -17.56 -4.92 2.87
CA LEU A 40 -17.31 -3.67 3.58
C LEU A 40 -18.57 -3.25 4.33
N LYS A 41 -18.38 -2.79 5.57
CA LYS A 41 -19.45 -2.21 6.36
C LYS A 41 -19.64 -0.74 5.96
N LYS A 42 -20.77 -0.16 6.33
CA LYS A 42 -21.05 1.26 6.06
C LYS A 42 -20.02 2.19 6.70
N GLU A 43 -19.49 1.81 7.86
CA GLU A 43 -18.45 2.57 8.54
C GLU A 43 -17.14 2.56 7.75
N ASP A 44 -16.83 1.46 7.06
CA ASP A 44 -15.64 1.35 6.22
C ASP A 44 -15.70 2.30 5.03
N GLU A 45 -16.89 2.51 4.45
CA GLU A 45 -17.08 3.47 3.35
C GLU A 45 -16.69 4.90 3.73
N LEU A 46 -16.83 5.26 5.02
CA LEU A 46 -16.46 6.58 5.53
C LEU A 46 -14.98 6.66 5.91
N VAL A 47 -14.43 5.59 6.48
CA VAL A 47 -13.09 5.60 7.10
C VAL A 47 -12.00 5.23 6.10
N LEU A 48 -12.24 4.26 5.20
CA LEU A 48 -11.23 3.73 4.29
C LEU A 48 -10.64 4.79 3.37
N PRO A 49 -11.42 5.62 2.65
CA PRO A 49 -10.84 6.65 1.78
C PRO A 49 -9.97 7.64 2.57
N SER A 50 -10.37 7.97 3.79
CA SER A 50 -9.60 8.86 4.66
C SER A 50 -8.29 8.23 5.12
N PHE A 51 -8.34 6.97 5.56
CA PHE A 51 -7.15 6.19 5.91
C PHE A 51 -6.18 6.11 4.73
N LEU A 52 -6.66 5.67 3.56
CA LEU A 52 -5.87 5.48 2.35
C LEU A 52 -5.26 6.78 1.83
N SER A 53 -5.97 7.91 1.97
CA SER A 53 -5.48 9.23 1.55
C SER A 53 -4.47 9.83 2.53
N ASN A 54 -4.61 9.56 3.83
CA ASN A 54 -3.82 10.19 4.88
C ASN A 54 -2.82 9.26 5.55
N TRP A 55 -2.62 8.06 5.02
CA TRP A 55 -1.70 7.11 5.61
C TRP A 55 -0.28 7.68 5.67
N THR A 56 0.33 7.53 6.84
CA THR A 56 1.70 7.94 7.13
C THR A 56 2.44 6.89 7.94
N TYR A 57 3.77 6.90 7.83
CA TYR A 57 4.65 6.01 8.58
C TYR A 57 5.80 6.77 9.26
N GLY A 58 6.61 6.01 10.02
CA GLY A 58 7.75 6.49 10.81
C GLY A 58 7.39 6.68 12.28
N GLU A 59 8.40 6.85 13.14
CA GLU A 59 8.24 6.94 14.61
C GLU A 59 7.18 7.95 15.04
N ASN A 60 7.13 9.09 14.32
CA ASN A 60 6.17 10.16 14.60
C ASN A 60 5.06 10.28 13.54
N ARG A 61 4.90 9.30 12.64
CA ARG A 61 3.82 9.25 11.63
C ARG A 61 3.70 10.54 10.78
N PHE A 62 4.82 11.20 10.45
CA PHE A 62 4.83 12.43 9.63
C PHE A 62 5.23 12.21 8.17
N ILE A 63 5.61 10.98 7.80
CA ILE A 63 6.03 10.68 6.43
C ILE A 63 4.82 10.22 5.63
N LYS A 64 4.40 11.02 4.65
CA LYS A 64 3.37 10.69 3.66
C LYS A 64 4.03 10.27 2.35
N PRO A 65 4.17 8.97 2.06
CA PRO A 65 4.86 8.50 0.87
C PRO A 65 3.99 8.49 -0.39
N PHE A 66 2.67 8.45 -0.22
CA PHE A 66 1.73 8.31 -1.31
C PHE A 66 0.79 9.51 -1.39
N LYS A 67 0.45 9.86 -2.63
CA LYS A 67 -0.69 10.70 -2.95
C LYS A 67 -1.75 9.82 -3.58
N LEU A 68 -2.90 9.73 -2.94
CA LEU A 68 -4.06 9.02 -3.48
C LEU A 68 -4.59 9.80 -4.70
N LEU A 69 -4.65 9.14 -5.84
CA LEU A 69 -5.19 9.69 -7.09
C LEU A 69 -6.65 9.26 -7.28
N LYS A 70 -6.95 8.00 -6.96
CA LYS A 70 -8.28 7.41 -7.11
C LYS A 70 -8.56 6.42 -5.99
N CYS A 71 -9.82 6.33 -5.59
CA CYS A 71 -10.31 5.33 -4.65
C CYS A 71 -11.75 4.98 -5.02
N ASP A 72 -11.96 3.76 -5.50
CA ASP A 72 -13.27 3.21 -5.83
C ASP A 72 -13.59 2.10 -4.84
N LEU A 73 -14.68 2.28 -4.10
CA LEU A 73 -15.18 1.28 -3.16
C LEU A 73 -16.29 0.45 -3.83
N GLY A 74 -16.09 -0.85 -3.87
CA GLY A 74 -17.11 -1.84 -4.18
C GLY A 74 -17.58 -2.57 -2.92
N LEU A 75 -18.50 -3.52 -3.08
CA LEU A 75 -19.07 -4.26 -1.94
C LEU A 75 -18.02 -5.05 -1.15
N GLN A 76 -17.04 -5.65 -1.84
CA GLN A 76 -15.97 -6.48 -1.26
C GLN A 76 -14.60 -6.14 -1.85
N THR A 77 -14.50 -5.00 -2.53
CA THR A 77 -13.30 -4.64 -3.27
C THR A 77 -12.99 -3.18 -3.05
N VAL A 78 -11.72 -2.84 -2.93
CA VAL A 78 -11.25 -1.46 -2.94
C VAL A 78 -10.17 -1.34 -3.98
N TYR A 79 -10.44 -0.53 -4.99
CA TYR A 79 -9.46 -0.16 -6.00
C TYR A 79 -8.88 1.21 -5.66
N VAL A 80 -7.56 1.31 -5.61
CA VAL A 80 -6.85 2.57 -5.35
C VAL A 80 -5.75 2.78 -6.36
N GLU A 81 -5.58 4.04 -6.74
CA GLU A 81 -4.44 4.50 -7.54
C GLU A 81 -3.62 5.46 -6.72
N TYR A 82 -2.32 5.26 -6.70
CA TYR A 82 -1.37 6.07 -5.94
C TYR A 82 -0.26 6.59 -6.83
N GLU A 83 0.23 7.78 -6.49
CA GLU A 83 1.53 8.29 -6.93
C GLU A 83 2.51 8.27 -5.76
N ILE A 84 3.74 7.80 -5.99
CA ILE A 84 4.80 7.84 -4.98
C ILE A 84 5.40 9.24 -4.92
N VAL A 85 5.11 9.98 -3.86
CA VAL A 85 5.61 11.34 -3.66
C VAL A 85 6.87 11.39 -2.78
N ARG A 86 7.10 10.37 -1.96
CA ARG A 86 8.35 10.19 -1.18
C ARG A 86 8.74 8.72 -1.15
N LYS A 87 10.02 8.44 -1.39
CA LYS A 87 10.63 7.10 -1.37
C LYS A 87 11.85 7.08 -0.46
N ASN A 88 11.89 6.14 0.46
CA ASN A 88 13.05 5.78 1.27
C ASN A 88 13.85 4.69 0.54
N ARG A 89 15.18 4.74 0.62
CA ARG A 89 16.06 3.76 -0.05
C ARG A 89 16.02 2.37 0.57
N ASN A 90 15.71 2.28 1.87
CA ASN A 90 15.86 1.04 2.65
C ASN A 90 14.52 0.44 3.08
N LEU A 91 13.41 1.12 2.82
CA LEU A 91 12.07 0.66 3.19
C LEU A 91 11.22 0.46 1.95
N ASP A 92 10.24 -0.41 2.06
CA ASP A 92 9.21 -0.61 1.06
C ASP A 92 7.89 -0.09 1.61
N GLU A 93 7.52 1.11 1.19
CA GLU A 93 6.35 1.79 1.73
C GLU A 93 5.04 1.10 1.36
N ILE A 94 5.01 0.36 0.23
CA ILE A 94 3.81 -0.39 -0.16
C ILE A 94 3.63 -1.55 0.82
N LYS A 95 4.72 -2.27 1.15
CA LYS A 95 4.66 -3.31 2.19
C LYS A 95 4.20 -2.75 3.53
N LEU A 96 4.72 -1.59 3.94
CA LEU A 96 4.33 -0.97 5.21
C LEU A 96 2.84 -0.59 5.23
N LEU A 97 2.32 -0.01 4.15
CA LEU A 97 0.89 0.27 4.01
C LEU A 97 0.06 -1.02 4.11
N LEU A 98 0.48 -2.08 3.40
CA LEU A 98 -0.21 -3.36 3.43
C LEU A 98 -0.20 -3.98 4.82
N ILE A 99 0.89 -3.89 5.59
CA ILE A 99 0.92 -4.39 6.98
C ILE A 99 -0.11 -3.67 7.85
N ASP A 100 -0.10 -2.34 7.84
CA ASP A 100 -1.06 -1.55 8.63
C ASP A 100 -2.50 -1.84 8.20
N PHE A 101 -2.72 -2.06 6.89
CA PHE A 101 -4.01 -2.41 6.33
C PHE A 101 -4.50 -3.80 6.78
N LEU A 102 -3.63 -4.80 6.65
CA LEU A 102 -3.90 -6.20 7.00
C LEU A 102 -4.05 -6.43 8.51
N ALA A 103 -3.53 -5.52 9.34
CA ALA A 103 -3.77 -5.54 10.78
C ALA A 103 -5.23 -5.23 11.15
N VAL A 104 -5.97 -4.60 10.24
CA VAL A 104 -7.37 -4.18 10.46
C VAL A 104 -8.34 -5.02 9.63
N TYR A 105 -7.95 -5.41 8.42
CA TYR A 105 -8.82 -6.05 7.44
C TYR A 105 -8.34 -7.44 7.02
N GLU A 106 -9.27 -8.39 7.01
CA GLU A 106 -9.06 -9.71 6.41
C GLU A 106 -9.28 -9.64 4.90
N VAL A 107 -8.18 -9.68 4.14
CA VAL A 107 -8.21 -9.68 2.67
C VAL A 107 -7.87 -11.07 2.11
N SER A 108 -8.17 -11.26 0.83
CA SER A 108 -7.85 -12.46 0.05
C SER A 108 -7.24 -12.06 -1.31
N GLY A 109 -6.50 -12.97 -1.92
CA GLY A 109 -5.93 -12.78 -3.27
C GLY A 109 -4.58 -12.04 -3.29
N ASN A 110 -4.18 -11.52 -4.45
CA ASN A 110 -3.00 -10.65 -4.64
C ASN A 110 -3.50 -9.23 -4.93
N PRO A 111 -3.35 -8.25 -4.02
CA PRO A 111 -3.97 -6.95 -4.16
C PRO A 111 -3.27 -5.99 -5.12
N ILE A 112 -2.12 -6.32 -5.70
CA ILE A 112 -1.51 -5.43 -6.71
C ILE A 112 -2.02 -5.84 -8.08
N VAL A 113 -2.64 -4.90 -8.79
CA VAL A 113 -3.25 -5.17 -10.09
C VAL A 113 -2.48 -4.56 -11.25
N ASP A 114 -1.87 -3.39 -11.05
CA ASP A 114 -1.10 -2.75 -12.11
C ASP A 114 -0.08 -1.75 -11.56
N VAL A 115 1.02 -1.54 -12.29
CA VAL A 115 1.99 -0.48 -12.03
C VAL A 115 2.33 0.22 -13.33
N GLU A 116 1.90 1.47 -13.42
CA GLU A 116 2.26 2.36 -14.51
C GLU A 116 3.57 3.07 -14.17
N ASP A 117 4.66 2.61 -14.76
CA ASP A 117 5.89 3.39 -14.83
C ASP A 117 5.77 4.40 -15.97
N GLU A 118 5.14 5.55 -15.69
CA GLU A 118 5.27 6.72 -16.56
C GLU A 118 6.75 7.21 -16.47
N HIS A 119 7.62 6.56 -17.24
CA HIS A 119 8.82 7.24 -17.73
C HIS A 119 8.32 8.38 -18.63
N ILE A 120 8.21 9.58 -18.06
CA ILE A 120 8.19 10.81 -18.86
C ILE A 120 9.58 10.93 -19.50
N THR A 121 9.79 10.22 -20.60
CA THR A 121 10.80 10.58 -21.59
C THR A 121 10.20 11.67 -22.47
N GLY A 122 10.68 12.90 -22.33
CA GLY A 122 10.39 14.01 -23.23
C GLY A 122 10.15 15.32 -22.51
#